data_AF-A0A5C6FCP0-F1
#
_entry.id   AF-A0A5C6FCP0-F1
#
_cell.length_a   1.000
_cell.length_b   1.000
_cell.length_c   1.000
_cell.angle_alpha   90.00
_cell.angle_beta   90.00
_cell.angle_gamma   90.00
#
_symmetry.space_group_name_H-M   'P 1'
#
loop_
_entity.id
_entity.type
_entity.pdbx_description
1 polymer ?
#
loop_
_entity_poly.entity_id
_entity_poly.type
_entity_poly.pdbx_seq_one_letter_code
_entity_poly.pdbx_strand_id
1 'polypeptide(L)'
;MNWKILPLVIAILAMGSRAAFADDHPIVIGRGAGLFKVGEVLAKNDLENLNNWEVQIQQRSGFPPAKVTARGHAFDCLLPGIGCTVWFKQKLSTHVTIAYDVLCPTPQPAIKGAQPRDINNFWMANDPMVRNEGLFDPQRYNENFSSYEKIHGYYASTGGGGAIANLTT
;
A
#
# COMPACT_ATOMS: atom_id res chain seq x y z
N MET A 1 40.49 -22.62 40.69
CA MET A 1 40.57 -21.80 39.46
C MET A 1 39.14 -21.47 39.07
N ASN A 2 38.64 -20.30 39.49
CA ASN A 2 37.22 -19.95 39.45
C ASN A 2 36.89 -19.22 38.15
N TRP A 3 36.25 -19.89 37.20
CA TRP A 3 35.66 -19.24 36.03
C TRP A 3 34.21 -18.90 36.33
N LYS A 4 33.91 -17.62 36.55
CA LYS A 4 32.52 -17.11 36.53
C LYS A 4 32.15 -16.84 35.07
N ILE A 5 31.23 -17.63 34.53
CA ILE A 5 30.60 -17.34 33.23
C ILE A 5 29.64 -16.18 33.46
N LEU A 6 29.92 -15.03 32.86
CA LEU A 6 29.01 -13.88 32.80
C LEU A 6 28.10 -14.06 31.57
N PRO A 7 26.77 -14.18 31.70
CA PRO A 7 25.91 -14.21 30.53
C PRO A 7 25.79 -12.79 29.97
N LEU A 8 26.24 -12.61 28.73
CA LEU A 8 26.01 -11.39 27.95
C LEU A 8 24.52 -11.35 27.57
N VAL A 9 23.73 -10.60 28.32
CA VAL A 9 22.34 -10.29 27.95
C VAL A 9 22.38 -9.24 26.86
N ILE A 10 22.30 -9.66 25.60
CA ILE A 10 22.04 -8.75 24.49
C ILE A 10 20.55 -8.43 24.53
N ALA A 11 20.21 -7.29 25.14
CA ALA A 11 18.89 -6.70 25.01
C ALA A 11 18.73 -6.19 23.57
N ILE A 12 18.12 -6.98 22.71
CA ILE A 12 17.65 -6.51 21.41
C ILE A 12 16.45 -5.59 21.69
N LEU A 13 16.71 -4.29 21.79
CA LEU A 13 15.66 -3.28 21.67
C LEU A 13 15.18 -3.32 20.22
N ALA A 14 14.17 -4.15 19.95
CA ALA A 14 13.31 -3.96 18.82
C ALA A 14 12.60 -2.63 19.04
N MET A 15 13.16 -1.54 18.48
CA MET A 15 12.46 -0.29 18.30
C MET A 15 11.32 -0.58 17.33
N GLY A 16 10.20 -1.08 17.85
CA GLY A 16 8.95 -1.06 17.14
C GLY A 16 8.65 0.39 16.86
N SER A 17 8.80 0.80 15.61
CA SER A 17 8.20 2.01 15.09
C SER A 17 6.70 1.85 15.30
N ARG A 18 6.19 2.35 16.44
CA ARG A 18 4.79 2.66 16.57
C ARG A 18 4.54 3.74 15.53
N ALA A 19 3.99 3.35 14.38
CA ALA A 19 3.28 4.29 13.53
C ALA A 19 2.27 4.97 14.47
N ALA A 20 2.53 6.24 14.77
CA ALA A 20 1.58 7.06 15.49
C ALA A 20 0.43 7.29 14.51
N PHE A 21 -0.57 6.41 14.55
CA PHE A 21 -1.83 6.67 13.89
C PHE A 21 -2.43 7.88 14.60
N ALA A 22 -2.43 9.03 13.93
CA ALA A 22 -3.14 10.18 14.42
C ALA A 22 -4.63 9.82 14.49
N ASP A 23 -5.28 10.11 15.62
CA ASP A 23 -6.74 10.02 15.81
C ASP A 23 -7.51 11.06 14.95
N ASP A 24 -6.91 11.54 13.87
CA ASP A 24 -7.39 12.65 13.10
C ASP A 24 -8.48 12.19 12.14
N HIS A 25 -9.70 12.64 12.41
CA HIS A 25 -10.77 12.62 11.42
C HIS A 25 -10.27 13.25 10.10
N PRO A 26 -10.67 12.71 8.93
CA PRO A 26 -10.25 13.28 7.66
C PRO A 26 -10.56 14.79 7.61
N ILE A 27 -9.60 15.58 7.13
CA ILE A 27 -9.79 17.01 6.93
C ILE A 27 -9.72 17.36 5.44
N VAL A 28 -10.52 18.33 5.02
CA VAL A 28 -10.48 18.86 3.66
C VAL A 28 -9.47 20.00 3.61
N ILE A 29 -8.38 19.81 2.85
CA ILE A 29 -7.30 20.79 2.69
C ILE A 29 -7.15 21.23 1.23
N GLY A 30 -6.32 22.25 1.01
CA GLY A 30 -6.01 22.77 -0.33
C GLY A 30 -7.22 23.41 -1.01
N ARG A 31 -7.36 23.21 -2.33
CA ARG A 31 -8.45 23.82 -3.12
C ARG A 31 -9.86 23.35 -2.73
N GLY A 32 -9.97 22.25 -1.98
CA GLY A 32 -11.26 21.77 -1.47
C GLY A 32 -11.75 22.52 -0.23
N ALA A 33 -10.86 23.23 0.47
CA ALA A 33 -11.20 23.90 1.73
C ALA A 33 -12.29 24.95 1.50
N GLY A 34 -13.38 24.86 2.27
CA GLY A 34 -14.56 25.72 2.13
C GLY A 34 -15.53 25.34 1.00
N LEU A 35 -15.14 24.43 0.09
CA LEU A 35 -16.00 23.91 -0.98
C LEU A 35 -16.64 22.57 -0.61
N PHE A 36 -15.92 21.74 0.15
CA PHE A 36 -16.37 20.42 0.57
C PHE A 36 -16.39 20.28 2.08
N LYS A 37 -17.22 19.36 2.57
CA LYS A 37 -17.29 18.93 3.96
C LYS A 37 -17.15 17.41 4.00
N VAL A 38 -16.44 16.89 5.00
CA VAL A 38 -16.39 15.45 5.23
C VAL A 38 -17.78 14.98 5.67
N GLY A 39 -18.31 14.01 4.94
CA GLY A 39 -19.61 13.40 5.22
C GLY A 39 -19.51 12.25 6.21
N GLU A 40 -20.52 11.40 6.22
CA GLU A 40 -20.54 10.18 7.03
C GLU A 40 -19.48 9.18 6.56
N VAL A 41 -19.01 8.33 7.49
CA VAL A 41 -18.08 7.25 7.18
C VAL A 41 -18.81 6.15 6.40
N LEU A 42 -18.51 6.01 5.12
CA LEU A 42 -19.11 4.99 4.25
C LEU A 42 -18.47 3.59 4.44
N ALA A 43 -17.17 3.58 4.74
CA ALA A 43 -16.41 2.37 5.02
C ALA A 43 -15.20 2.74 5.89
N LYS A 44 -14.84 1.85 6.81
CA LYS A 44 -13.60 1.91 7.59
C LYS A 44 -13.02 0.50 7.67
N ASN A 45 -11.72 0.39 7.48
CA ASN A 45 -10.99 -0.87 7.64
C ASN A 45 -9.80 -0.62 8.56
N ASP A 46 -9.58 -1.53 9.50
CA ASP A 46 -8.48 -1.50 10.48
C ASP A 46 -7.21 -2.19 9.99
N LEU A 47 -7.23 -2.73 8.76
CA LEU A 47 -6.12 -3.41 8.11
C LEU A 47 -5.57 -4.60 8.92
N GLU A 48 -6.41 -5.25 9.74
CA GLU A 48 -6.02 -6.44 10.51
C GLU A 48 -5.78 -7.67 9.64
N ASN A 49 -6.46 -7.74 8.49
CA ASN A 49 -6.39 -8.85 7.55
C ASN A 49 -6.75 -8.43 6.13
N LEU A 50 -6.50 -9.31 5.17
CA LEU A 50 -6.75 -9.08 3.75
C LEU A 50 -8.13 -9.55 3.28
N ASN A 51 -9.05 -9.94 4.17
CA ASN A 51 -10.30 -10.61 3.76
C ASN A 51 -11.20 -9.74 2.88
N ASN A 52 -11.17 -8.43 3.05
CA ASN A 52 -11.91 -7.45 2.23
C ASN A 52 -11.08 -6.89 1.07
N TRP A 53 -9.95 -7.51 0.77
CA TRP A 53 -9.00 -7.03 -0.21
C TRP A 53 -8.69 -8.12 -1.25
N GLU A 54 -8.39 -7.69 -2.47
CA GLU A 54 -7.84 -8.54 -3.53
C GLU A 54 -6.42 -8.08 -3.82
N VAL A 55 -5.45 -8.99 -3.72
CA VAL A 55 -4.03 -8.67 -3.84
C VAL A 55 -3.49 -9.26 -5.14
N GLN A 56 -3.09 -8.38 -6.05
CA GLN A 56 -2.52 -8.72 -7.35
C GLN A 56 -1.04 -8.37 -7.34
N ILE A 57 -0.15 -9.38 -7.42
CA ILE A 57 1.31 -9.21 -7.39
C ILE A 57 1.92 -9.74 -8.68
N GLN A 58 2.69 -8.89 -9.37
CA GLN A 58 3.38 -9.28 -10.59
C GLN A 58 4.43 -10.35 -10.34
N GLN A 59 4.29 -11.50 -10.99
CA GLN A 59 5.29 -12.56 -10.89
C GLN A 59 6.49 -12.24 -11.80
N ARG A 60 7.68 -12.11 -11.20
CA ARG A 60 8.94 -11.91 -11.92
C ARG A 60 10.07 -12.70 -11.27
N SER A 61 10.87 -13.37 -12.08
CA SER A 61 12.08 -14.07 -11.61
C SER A 61 13.26 -13.12 -11.42
N GLY A 62 14.25 -13.56 -10.62
CA GLY A 62 15.52 -12.82 -10.43
C GLY A 62 15.54 -11.80 -9.29
N PHE A 63 14.45 -11.74 -8.51
CA PHE A 63 14.32 -10.91 -7.31
C PHE A 63 13.88 -11.77 -6.11
N PRO A 64 14.11 -11.31 -4.86
CA PRO A 64 13.56 -11.98 -3.68
C PRO A 64 12.03 -12.09 -3.73
N PRO A 65 11.41 -13.05 -3.02
CA PRO A 65 9.97 -13.24 -3.03
C PRO A 65 9.23 -11.98 -2.59
N ALA A 66 8.22 -11.61 -3.38
CA ALA A 66 7.31 -10.54 -3.02
C ALA A 66 6.22 -11.05 -2.06
N LYS A 67 5.77 -10.16 -1.18
CA LYS A 67 4.76 -10.50 -0.18
C LYS A 67 3.98 -9.26 0.24
N VAL A 68 2.67 -9.43 0.38
CA VAL A 68 1.79 -8.48 1.06
C VAL A 68 1.23 -9.18 2.29
N THR A 69 1.36 -8.57 3.47
CA THR A 69 0.82 -9.12 4.72
C THR A 69 0.17 -8.05 5.56
N ALA A 70 -0.95 -8.38 6.21
CA ALA A 70 -1.46 -7.58 7.29
C ALA A 70 -0.61 -7.76 8.56
N ARG A 71 -0.14 -6.65 9.13
CA ARG A 71 0.63 -6.63 10.37
C ARG A 71 0.44 -5.28 11.07
N GLY A 72 0.01 -5.32 12.33
CA GLY A 72 -0.04 -4.12 13.18
C GLY A 72 -0.92 -3.01 12.59
N HIS A 73 -2.11 -3.36 12.10
CA HIS A 73 -3.06 -2.44 11.47
C HIS A 73 -2.53 -1.72 10.22
N ALA A 74 -1.65 -2.40 9.47
CA ALA A 74 -1.15 -1.95 8.19
C ALA A 74 -0.93 -3.13 7.24
N PHE A 75 -0.92 -2.84 5.94
CA PHE A 75 -0.42 -3.79 4.94
C PHE A 75 1.07 -3.51 4.68
N ASP A 76 1.89 -4.47 5.07
CA ASP A 76 3.31 -4.50 4.77
C ASP A 76 3.52 -5.15 3.40
N CYS A 77 3.99 -4.34 2.45
CA CYS A 77 4.15 -4.68 1.04
C CYS A 77 5.64 -4.72 0.68
N LEU A 78 6.26 -5.90 0.78
CA LEU A 78 7.62 -6.13 0.31
C LEU A 78 7.58 -6.58 -1.15
N LEU A 79 7.99 -5.71 -2.08
CA LEU A 79 7.84 -5.91 -3.52
C LEU A 79 9.16 -5.71 -4.29
N PRO A 80 10.17 -6.59 -4.13
CA PRO A 80 11.47 -6.35 -4.75
C PRO A 80 11.41 -6.52 -6.28
N GLY A 81 11.69 -5.44 -7.02
CA GLY A 81 11.81 -5.45 -8.49
C GLY A 81 10.50 -5.57 -9.27
N ILE A 82 9.36 -5.45 -8.56
CA ILE A 82 8.00 -5.59 -9.07
C ILE A 82 7.04 -4.62 -8.37
N GLY A 83 5.79 -4.57 -8.80
CA GLY A 83 4.71 -3.87 -8.11
C GLY A 83 3.59 -4.81 -7.66
N CYS A 84 2.62 -4.25 -6.94
CA CYS A 84 1.35 -4.90 -6.68
C CYS A 84 0.20 -3.90 -6.77
N THR A 85 -1.01 -4.40 -6.88
CA THR A 85 -2.25 -3.64 -6.66
C THR A 85 -3.06 -4.34 -5.58
N VAL A 86 -3.51 -3.57 -4.59
CA VAL A 86 -4.30 -4.07 -3.46
C VAL A 86 -5.67 -3.40 -3.52
N TRP A 87 -6.67 -4.14 -3.99
CA TRP A 87 -8.01 -3.62 -4.23
C TRP A 87 -8.90 -3.78 -3.01
N PHE A 88 -9.56 -2.71 -2.58
CA PHE A 88 -10.64 -2.83 -1.61
C PHE A 88 -11.88 -3.37 -2.31
N LYS A 89 -12.37 -4.54 -1.89
CA LYS A 89 -13.47 -5.24 -2.59
C LYS A 89 -14.83 -4.58 -2.40
N GLN A 90 -15.01 -3.76 -1.37
CA GLN A 90 -16.27 -3.05 -1.17
C GLN A 90 -16.47 -2.01 -2.26
N LYS A 91 -17.54 -2.15 -3.03
CA LYS A 91 -17.93 -1.17 -4.04
C LYS A 91 -18.40 0.11 -3.37
N LEU A 92 -17.80 1.23 -3.76
CA LEU A 92 -18.21 2.56 -3.33
C LEU A 92 -19.00 3.27 -4.44
N SER A 93 -20.01 4.04 -4.04
CA SER A 93 -20.72 4.97 -4.93
C SER A 93 -19.93 6.28 -5.06
N THR A 94 -20.32 7.17 -5.97
CA THR A 94 -19.63 8.45 -6.20
C THR A 94 -19.71 9.42 -5.00
N HIS A 95 -19.01 10.56 -5.10
CA HIS A 95 -18.89 11.60 -4.07
C HIS A 95 -18.27 11.09 -2.76
N VAL A 96 -17.07 10.55 -2.86
CA VAL A 96 -16.33 9.99 -1.73
C VAL A 96 -15.04 10.73 -1.45
N THR A 97 -14.65 10.73 -0.18
CA THR A 97 -13.30 11.06 0.27
C THR A 97 -12.65 9.78 0.77
N ILE A 98 -11.45 9.48 0.27
CA ILE A 98 -10.65 8.33 0.70
C ILE A 98 -9.46 8.89 1.46
N ALA A 99 -9.27 8.44 2.70
CA ALA A 99 -8.16 8.82 3.55
C ALA A 99 -7.47 7.57 4.08
N TYR A 100 -6.14 7.55 3.99
CA TYR A 100 -5.28 6.49 4.51
C TYR A 100 -3.86 7.04 4.68
N ASP A 101 -3.12 6.45 5.60
CA ASP A 101 -1.70 6.73 5.78
C ASP A 101 -0.86 5.73 4.99
N VAL A 102 0.27 6.19 4.48
CA VAL A 102 1.23 5.35 3.78
C VAL A 102 2.65 5.71 4.18
N LEU A 103 3.43 4.69 4.51
CA LEU A 103 4.86 4.80 4.75
C LEU A 103 5.60 4.02 3.66
N CYS A 104 6.57 4.65 3.02
CA CYS A 104 7.40 4.02 2.01
C CYS A 104 8.88 4.04 2.43
N PRO A 105 9.27 3.22 3.42
CA PRO A 105 10.65 3.15 3.86
C PRO A 105 11.51 2.44 2.80
N THR A 106 12.78 2.84 2.72
CA THR A 106 13.81 2.00 2.06
C THR A 106 14.38 1.03 3.10
N PRO A 107 14.35 -0.29 2.86
CA PRO A 107 14.85 -1.28 3.83
C PRO A 107 16.33 -1.05 4.18
N GLN A 108 16.68 -1.32 5.44
CA GLN A 108 18.06 -1.35 5.92
C GLN A 108 18.33 -2.70 6.62
N PRO A 109 19.28 -3.53 6.15
CA PRO A 109 20.10 -3.31 4.96
C PRO A 109 19.28 -3.31 3.66
N ALA A 110 19.84 -2.68 2.61
CA ALA A 110 19.16 -2.58 1.32
C ALA A 110 18.84 -3.96 0.72
N ILE A 111 17.60 -4.13 0.25
CA ILE A 111 17.15 -5.32 -0.47
C ILE A 111 17.15 -4.99 -1.97
N LYS A 112 17.82 -5.84 -2.78
CA LYS A 112 17.89 -5.64 -4.24
C LYS A 112 16.49 -5.52 -4.85
N GLY A 113 16.21 -4.39 -5.48
CA GLY A 113 14.93 -4.12 -6.14
C GLY A 113 13.84 -3.58 -5.21
N ALA A 114 14.05 -3.51 -3.89
CA ALA A 114 13.09 -2.92 -2.97
C ALA A 114 13.43 -1.43 -2.76
N GLN A 115 12.80 -0.58 -3.57
CA GLN A 115 12.94 0.87 -3.48
C GLN A 115 11.55 1.51 -3.63
N PRO A 116 11.20 2.48 -2.78
CA PRO A 116 10.04 3.34 -3.02
C PRO A 116 10.15 4.02 -4.39
N ARG A 117 9.12 3.87 -5.23
CA ARG A 117 9.06 4.50 -6.54
C ARG A 117 7.81 5.37 -6.64
N ASP A 118 6.68 4.70 -6.78
CA ASP A 118 5.38 5.33 -6.99
C ASP A 118 4.32 4.70 -6.10
N ILE A 119 3.41 5.52 -5.58
CA ILE A 119 2.17 5.09 -4.97
C ILE A 119 1.06 5.48 -5.93
N ASN A 120 0.41 4.48 -6.50
CA ASN A 120 -0.61 4.67 -7.51
C ASN A 120 -1.98 4.34 -6.93
N ASN A 121 -2.94 5.22 -7.19
CA ASN A 121 -4.29 5.13 -6.68
C ASN A 121 -5.28 4.99 -7.83
N PHE A 122 -6.12 3.97 -7.77
CA PHE A 122 -7.29 3.82 -8.62
C PHE A 122 -8.56 3.98 -7.77
N TRP A 123 -9.52 4.77 -8.21
CA TRP A 123 -10.83 4.85 -7.56
C TRP A 123 -11.96 4.99 -8.58
N MET A 124 -13.18 4.63 -8.17
CA MET A 124 -14.31 4.45 -9.09
C MET A 124 -13.98 3.52 -10.27
N ALA A 125 -13.08 2.55 -10.03
CA ALA A 125 -12.56 1.66 -11.04
C ALA A 125 -13.59 0.59 -11.40
N ASN A 126 -13.67 0.26 -12.69
CA ASN A 126 -14.47 -0.84 -13.22
C ASN A 126 -13.87 -1.34 -14.54
N ASP A 127 -13.94 -2.66 -14.77
CA ASP A 127 -13.65 -3.22 -16.09
C ASP A 127 -14.80 -2.90 -17.06
N PRO A 128 -14.53 -2.23 -18.19
CA PRO A 128 -15.58 -1.78 -19.11
C PRO A 128 -16.33 -2.92 -19.81
N MET A 129 -15.72 -4.10 -19.92
CA MET A 129 -16.29 -5.27 -20.59
C MET A 129 -17.01 -6.21 -19.62
N VAL A 130 -16.50 -6.34 -18.38
CA VAL A 130 -17.04 -7.26 -17.37
C VAL A 130 -17.30 -6.50 -16.07
N ARG A 131 -18.53 -6.00 -15.91
CA ARG A 131 -18.92 -5.20 -14.75
C ARG A 131 -18.82 -6.01 -13.45
N ASN A 132 -18.47 -5.33 -12.36
CA ASN A 132 -18.39 -5.82 -10.98
C ASN A 132 -17.32 -6.88 -10.66
N GLU A 133 -16.95 -7.74 -11.61
CA GLU A 133 -16.01 -8.85 -11.35
C GLU A 133 -14.72 -8.76 -12.17
N GLY A 134 -14.73 -8.06 -13.31
CA GLY A 134 -13.61 -8.07 -14.25
C GLY A 134 -12.29 -7.60 -13.65
N LEU A 135 -12.30 -6.66 -12.69
CA LEU A 135 -11.10 -6.13 -12.04
C LEU A 135 -10.28 -7.20 -11.29
N PHE A 136 -10.92 -8.29 -10.87
CA PHE A 136 -10.29 -9.36 -10.11
C PHE A 136 -9.92 -10.57 -10.97
N ASP A 137 -10.14 -10.50 -12.29
CA ASP A 137 -9.80 -11.57 -13.22
C ASP A 137 -8.32 -11.50 -13.62
N PRO A 138 -7.47 -12.48 -13.22
CA PRO A 138 -6.04 -12.49 -13.52
C PRO A 138 -5.73 -12.66 -15.01
N GLN A 139 -6.66 -13.18 -15.82
CA GLN A 139 -6.48 -13.24 -17.28
C GLN A 139 -6.59 -11.86 -17.92
N ARG A 140 -7.28 -10.93 -17.25
CA ARG A 140 -7.52 -9.58 -17.74
C ARG A 140 -6.53 -8.59 -17.13
N TYR A 141 -6.23 -8.75 -15.84
CA TYR A 141 -5.33 -7.92 -15.07
C TYR A 141 -4.22 -8.79 -14.48
N ASN A 142 -3.24 -9.09 -15.32
CA ASN A 142 -2.12 -9.99 -15.02
C ASN A 142 -0.97 -9.26 -14.33
N GLU A 143 -1.32 -8.31 -13.46
CA GLU A 143 -0.41 -7.61 -12.55
C GLU A 143 0.70 -6.77 -13.21
N ASN A 144 0.88 -6.87 -14.53
CA ASN A 144 1.64 -5.91 -15.31
C ASN A 144 0.85 -4.60 -15.43
N PHE A 145 1.49 -3.47 -15.15
CA PHE A 145 0.84 -2.17 -15.15
C PHE A 145 0.09 -1.86 -16.45
N SER A 146 0.60 -2.27 -17.62
CA SER A 146 -0.07 -2.05 -18.90
C SER A 146 -1.42 -2.81 -19.03
N SER A 147 -1.63 -3.88 -18.26
CA SER A 147 -2.92 -4.59 -18.27
C SER A 147 -4.05 -3.77 -17.66
N TYR A 148 -3.73 -2.76 -16.85
CA TYR A 148 -4.68 -1.88 -16.18
C TYR A 148 -5.12 -0.68 -17.03
N GLU A 149 -4.49 -0.41 -18.18
CA GLU A 149 -4.78 0.76 -19.04
C GLU A 149 -6.24 0.83 -19.53
N LYS A 150 -6.91 -0.31 -19.61
CA LYS A 150 -8.32 -0.42 -20.05
C LYS A 150 -9.34 -0.15 -18.94
N ILE A 151 -8.92 0.07 -17.69
CA ILE A 151 -9.84 0.36 -16.57
C ILE A 151 -10.56 1.67 -16.82
N HIS A 152 -11.88 1.68 -16.62
CA HIS A 152 -12.62 2.92 -16.49
C HIS A 152 -12.63 3.33 -15.03
N GLY A 153 -12.06 4.50 -14.72
CA GLY A 153 -11.98 5.02 -13.37
C GLY A 153 -11.11 6.27 -13.32
N TYR A 154 -10.81 6.70 -12.10
CA TYR A 154 -9.85 7.76 -11.87
C TYR A 154 -8.52 7.17 -11.41
N TYR A 155 -7.44 7.85 -11.79
CA TYR A 155 -6.08 7.46 -11.46
C TYR A 155 -5.31 8.67 -10.96
N ALA A 156 -4.53 8.47 -9.90
CA ALA A 156 -3.55 9.44 -9.42
C ALA A 156 -2.27 8.72 -9.03
N SER A 157 -1.14 9.26 -9.46
CA SER A 157 0.17 8.84 -9.01
C SER A 157 0.70 9.85 -8.02
N THR A 158 1.02 9.40 -6.82
CA THR A 158 1.74 10.15 -5.80
C THR A 158 3.12 9.54 -5.68
N GLY A 159 4.07 10.13 -6.40
CA GLY A 159 5.37 9.53 -6.71
C GLY A 159 5.88 10.01 -8.07
N GLY A 160 7.00 9.47 -8.54
CA GLY A 160 7.60 9.87 -9.82
C GLY A 160 9.13 9.83 -9.84
N GLY A 161 9.75 9.07 -8.93
CA GLY A 161 11.20 8.90 -8.92
C GLY A 161 11.66 7.95 -10.02
N GLY A 162 12.73 8.32 -10.75
CA GLY A 162 13.50 7.40 -11.58
C GLY A 162 14.25 6.35 -10.75
N ALA A 163 15.26 5.70 -11.33
CA ALA A 163 16.14 4.78 -10.55
C ALA A 163 16.84 5.47 -9.36
N ILE A 164 16.83 6.81 -9.34
CA ILE A 164 17.18 7.65 -8.21
C ILE A 164 15.84 8.03 -7.55
N ALA A 165 15.59 7.51 -6.34
CA ALA A 165 14.40 7.84 -5.57
C ALA A 165 14.34 9.35 -5.32
N ASN A 166 13.13 9.90 -5.27
CA ASN A 166 12.93 11.24 -4.73
C ASN A 166 13.27 11.18 -3.23
N LEU A 167 14.44 11.69 -2.87
CA LEU A 167 14.86 11.86 -1.48
C LEU A 167 14.09 13.05 -0.89
N THR A 168 12.80 12.90 -0.68
CA THR A 168 12.06 13.84 0.17
C THR A 168 12.34 13.44 1.63
N THR A 169 13.11 14.30 2.28
CA THR A 169 13.45 14.29 3.72
C THR A 169 12.23 14.41 4.61
#